data_AF-A6URP0-F1
#
_entry.id   AF-A6URP0-F1
#
_cell.length_a   1.000
_cell.length_b   1.000
_cell.length_c   1.000
_cell.angle_alpha   90.00
_cell.angle_beta   90.00
_cell.angle_gamma   90.00
#
_symmetry.space_group_name_H-M   'P 1'
#
loop_
_entity.id
_entity.type
_entity.pdbx_description
1 polymer ?
#
loop_
_entity_poly.entity_id
_entity_poly.type
_entity_poly.pdbx_seq_one_letter_code
_entity_poly.pdbx_strand_id
1 'polypeptide(L)' 'MDTDEKIFEGEFNIYIDKMAKQVLNEVYIIVKKSVFSGKYLAVKGAGGCC' A
#
# COMPACT_ATOMS: atom_id res chain seq x y z
N MET A 1 12.86 11.57 -7.90
CA MET A 1 12.92 10.88 -6.59
C MET A 1 12.03 11.57 -5.54
N ASP A 2 11.47 12.77 -5.82
CA ASP A 2 10.57 13.53 -4.93
C ASP A 2 9.07 13.43 -5.28
N THR A 3 8.60 12.29 -5.78
CA THR A 3 7.18 12.10 -6.13
C THR A 3 6.39 11.32 -5.11
N ASP A 4 7.04 10.73 -4.10
CA ASP A 4 6.37 9.94 -3.09
C ASP A 4 5.94 10.81 -1.90
N GLU A 5 4.69 10.67 -1.48
CA GLU A 5 4.12 11.35 -0.33
C GLU A 5 3.95 10.39 0.84
N LYS A 6 4.28 10.86 2.04
CA LYS A 6 4.07 10.08 3.28
C LYS A 6 2.58 10.08 3.62
N ILE A 7 1.99 8.90 3.80
CA ILE A 7 0.57 8.72 4.17
C ILE A 7 0.37 8.08 5.54
N PHE A 8 1.43 7.51 6.13
CA PHE A 8 1.39 6.97 7.48
C PHE A 8 2.74 7.18 8.16
N GLU A 9 2.69 7.54 9.44
CA GLU A 9 3.84 7.74 10.30
C GLU A 9 3.57 7.09 11.67
N GLY A 10 4.44 6.14 12.05
CA GLY A 10 4.31 5.35 13.27
C GLY A 10 5.53 4.45 13.46
N GLU A 11 5.33 3.19 13.87
CA GLU A 11 6.42 2.20 13.98
C GLU A 11 7.12 1.93 12.64
N PHE A 12 6.42 2.20 11.54
CA PHE A 12 6.95 2.23 10.19
C PHE A 12 6.30 3.38 9.43
N ASN A 13 6.94 3.81 8.35
CA ASN A 13 6.43 4.85 7.47
C ASN A 13 5.87 4.22 6.20
N ILE A 14 4.73 4.71 5.72
CA ILE A 14 4.20 4.33 4.40
C ILE A 14 4.27 5.56 3.51
N TYR A 15 4.86 5.37 2.32
CA TYR A 15 4.91 6.36 1.26
C TYR A 15 4.15 5.84 0.05
N ILE A 16 3.49 6.74 -0.67
CA ILE A 16 2.76 6.45 -1.90
C ILE A 16 3.17 7.43 -2.99
N ASP A 17 3.39 6.95 -4.20
CA ASP A 17 3.64 7.83 -5.35
C ASP A 17 2.42 8.73 -5.62
N LYS A 18 2.67 9.98 -6.03
CA LYS A 18 1.63 10.97 -6.35
C LYS A 18 0.59 10.46 -7.34
N MET A 19 0.98 9.69 -8.36
CA MET A 19 0.03 9.13 -9.34
C MET A 19 -0.84 8.06 -8.70
N ALA A 20 -0.25 7.21 -7.86
CA ALA A 20 -1.00 6.21 -7.11
C ALA A 20 -1.98 6.86 -6.13
N LYS A 21 -1.60 7.97 -5.47
CA LYS A 21 -2.49 8.75 -4.60
C LYS A 21 -3.71 9.31 -5.32
N GLN A 22 -3.57 9.69 -6.59
CA GLN A 22 -4.70 10.19 -7.38
C GLN A 22 -5.72 9.11 -7.73
N VAL A 23 -5.29 7.85 -7.81
CA VAL A 23 -6.13 6.73 -8.26
C VAL A 23 -6.66 5.90 -7.09
N LEU A 24 -5.86 5.74 -6.03
CA LEU A 24 -6.17 4.93 -4.86
C LEU A 24 -6.85 5.77 -3.79
N ASN A 25 -8.04 5.35 -3.39
CA ASN A 25 -8.73 5.91 -2.22
C ASN A 25 -8.29 5.21 -0.94
N GLU A 26 -7.93 3.93 -1.03
CA GLU A 26 -7.59 3.09 0.13
C GLU A 26 -6.43 2.14 -0.19
N VAL A 27 -5.60 1.88 0.82
CA VAL A 27 -4.52 0.89 0.74
C VAL A 27 -4.63 -0.07 1.93
N TYR A 28 -4.71 -1.36 1.62
CA TYR A 28 -4.80 -2.44 2.59
C TYR A 28 -3.48 -3.20 2.63
N ILE A 29 -2.84 -3.24 3.80
CA ILE A 29 -1.67 -4.08 4.07
C ILE A 29 -2.13 -5.25 4.94
N ILE A 30 -2.02 -6.47 4.40
CA ILE A 30 -2.60 -7.67 5.01
C ILE A 30 -1.51 -8.73 5.16
N VAL A 31 -1.29 -9.21 6.38
CA VAL A 31 -0.45 -10.38 6.61
C VAL A 31 -1.25 -11.64 6.29
N LYS A 32 -0.79 -12.42 5.31
CA LYS A 32 -1.40 -13.68 4.88
C LYS A 32 -0.48 -14.85 5.17
N LYS A 33 -1.05 -16.06 5.25
CA LYS A 33 -0.32 -17.32 5.35
C LYS A 33 -0.68 -18.20 4.17
N SER A 34 0.33 -18.59 3.41
CA SER A 34 0.26 -19.59 2.34
C SER A 34 0.80 -20.91 2.87
N VAL A 35 0.19 -22.01 2.43
CA VAL A 35 0.69 -23.36 2.71
C VAL A 35 2.02 -23.62 1.97
N PHE A 36 2.25 -22.96 0.84
CA PHE A 36 3.42 -23.18 -0.01
C PHE A 36 4.58 -22.23 0.24
N SER A 37 4.30 -20.99 0.65
CA SER A 37 5.31 -19.93 0.79
C SER A 37 5.40 -19.33 2.19
N GLY A 38 4.65 -19.86 3.16
CA GLY A 38 4.66 -19.36 4.53
C GLY A 38 3.91 -18.03 4.69
N LYS A 39 4.33 -17.20 5.65
CA LYS A 39 3.71 -15.88 5.89
C LYS A 39 4.22 -14.87 4.86
N TYR A 40 3.34 -14.06 4.31
CA TYR A 40 3.69 -12.99 3.37
C TYR A 40 2.80 -11.77 3.56
N LEU A 41 3.31 -10.60 3.20
CA LEU A 41 2.55 -9.36 3.17
C LEU A 41 1.88 -9.22 1.80
N ALA A 42 0.57 -9.00 1.81
CA ALA A 42 -0.20 -8.66 0.64
C ALA A 42 -0.61 -7.19 0.72
N VAL A 43 -0.20 -6.40 -0.27
CA VAL A 43 -0.63 -5.00 -0.43
C VAL A 43 -1.71 -4.95 -1.50
N LYS A 44 -2.86 -4.37 -1.17
CA LYS A 44 -3.97 -4.17 -2.10
C LYS A 44 -4.35 -2.69 -2.11
N GLY A 45 -4.37 -2.08 -3.29
CA GLY A 45 -5.00 -0.79 -3.49
C GLY A 45 -6.46 -0.97 -3.87
N ALA A 46 -7.34 -0.15 -3.31
CA ALA A 46 -8.69 0.04 -3.82
C ALA A 46 -8.81 1.49 -4.31
N GLY A 47 -9.23 1.64 -5.55
CA GLY A 47 -9.20 2.90 -6.26
C GLY A 47 -10.16 2.86 -7.42
N GLY A 48 -10.82 3.98 -7.68
CA GLY A 48 -11.78 4.14 -8.75
C GLY A 48 -11.56 5.51 -9.36
N CYS A 49 -10.75 5.55 -10.43
CA CYS A 49 -10.86 6.62 -11.40
C CYS A 49 -11.72 6.05 -12.52
N CYS A 50 -12.93 6.62 -12.68
CA CYS A 50 -13.70 6.44 -13.90
C CYS A 50 -13.12 7.37 -14.96
#